data_AF-A0A151RBB4-F1
#
_entry.id   AF-A0A151RBB4-F1
#
_cell.length_a   1.000
_cell.length_b   1.000
_cell.length_c   1.000
_cell.angle_alpha   90.00
_cell.angle_beta   90.00
_cell.angle_gamma   90.00
#
_symmetry.space_group_name_H-M   'P 1'
#
loop_
_entity.id
_entity.type
_entity.pdbx_description
1 polymer ?
#
loop_
_entity_poly.entity_id
_entity_poly.type
_entity_poly.pdbx_seq_one_letter_code
_entity_poly.pdbx_strand_id
1 'polypeptide(L)'
;MLQVRSVEVKEALRLQKENNFVLLDVRPEAQFKEAHPPGAINVQVYRLIKEWTAWDIARRAAFAFFGIFAGTEENPEFIKNVEAKLDKSAKIIVACSSGGTLRPSQNLPQGQQSRY
;
A
#
# COMPACT_ATOMS: atom_id res chain seq x y z
N MET A 1 -14.61 11.49 -13.50
CA MET A 1 -14.51 10.02 -13.34
C MET A 1 -13.03 9.68 -13.21
N LEU A 2 -12.56 9.23 -12.06
CA LEU A 2 -11.15 8.86 -11.87
C LEU A 2 -10.92 7.51 -12.58
N GLN A 3 -10.13 7.51 -13.65
CA GLN A 3 -9.74 6.29 -14.35
C GLN A 3 -8.53 5.67 -13.65
N VAL A 4 -8.78 4.66 -12.82
CA VAL A 4 -7.73 3.84 -12.20
C VAL A 4 -7.62 2.54 -13.01
N ARG A 5 -6.41 2.06 -13.28
CA ARG A 5 -6.18 0.79 -13.99
C ARG A 5 -4.98 0.04 -13.43
N SER A 6 -4.96 -1.27 -13.65
CA SER A 6 -3.77 -2.07 -13.44
C SER A 6 -2.69 -1.75 -14.48
N VAL A 7 -1.45 -1.78 -14.02
CA VAL A 7 -0.24 -1.52 -14.80
C VAL A 7 0.73 -2.67 -14.58
N GLU A 8 1.27 -3.23 -15.65
CA GLU A 8 2.28 -4.30 -15.58
C GLU A 8 3.65 -3.73 -15.16
N VAL A 9 4.51 -4.53 -14.55
CA VAL A 9 5.80 -4.08 -13.99
C VAL A 9 6.68 -3.34 -15.02
N LYS A 10 6.77 -3.86 -16.24
CA LYS A 10 7.54 -3.23 -17.34
C LYS A 10 6.95 -1.88 -17.74
N GLU A 11 5.62 -1.78 -17.75
CA GLU A 11 4.93 -0.54 -18.07
C GLU A 11 5.10 0.48 -16.94
N ALA A 12 5.02 0.05 -15.68
CA ALA A 12 5.24 0.92 -14.52
C ALA A 12 6.65 1.54 -14.54
N LEU A 13 7.68 0.75 -14.87
CA LEU A 13 9.04 1.24 -15.03
C LEU A 13 9.15 2.30 -16.14
N ARG A 14 8.48 2.06 -17.28
CA ARG A 14 8.44 3.01 -18.40
C ARG A 14 7.75 4.32 -17.99
N LEU A 15 6.59 4.22 -17.35
CA LEU A 15 5.83 5.39 -16.88
C LEU A 15 6.62 6.21 -15.85
N GLN A 16 7.36 5.55 -14.97
CA GLN A 16 8.25 6.21 -14.01
C GLN A 16 9.37 6.99 -14.73
N LYS A 17 10.05 6.37 -15.71
CA LYS A 17 11.19 6.96 -16.42
C LYS A 17 10.82 8.03 -17.45
N GLU A 18 9.74 7.82 -18.20
CA GLU A 18 9.40 8.61 -19.38
C GLU A 18 8.25 9.60 -19.13
N ASN A 19 7.36 9.30 -18.18
CA ASN A 19 6.14 10.08 -17.96
C ASN A 19 6.03 10.69 -16.56
N ASN A 20 7.12 10.62 -15.78
CA ASN A 20 7.26 11.21 -14.46
C ASN A 20 6.17 10.73 -13.47
N PHE A 21 5.80 9.45 -13.55
CA PHE A 21 4.92 8.85 -12.57
C PHE A 21 5.70 8.56 -11.28
N VAL A 22 5.08 8.87 -10.14
CA VAL A 22 5.63 8.55 -8.82
C VAL A 22 5.09 7.19 -8.37
N LEU A 23 6.00 6.32 -7.95
CA LEU A 23 5.62 5.04 -7.35
C LEU A 23 5.31 5.26 -5.87
N LEU A 24 4.04 5.11 -5.49
CA LEU A 24 3.57 5.16 -4.11
C LEU A 24 3.51 3.74 -3.55
N ASP A 25 4.47 3.38 -2.72
CA ASP A 25 4.53 2.10 -2.03
C ASP A 25 3.68 2.17 -0.74
N VAL A 26 2.64 1.34 -0.65
CA VAL A 26 1.71 1.34 0.49
C VAL A 26 1.98 0.24 1.52
N ARG A 27 3.08 -0.51 1.36
CA ARG A 27 3.51 -1.53 2.30
C ARG A 27 3.99 -0.90 3.62
N PRO A 28 4.06 -1.67 4.72
CA PRO A 28 4.69 -1.23 5.96
C PRO A 28 6.11 -0.70 5.73
N GLU A 29 6.47 0.37 6.43
CA GLU A 29 7.76 1.05 6.28
C GLU A 29 8.97 0.10 6.44
N ALA A 30 8.86 -0.93 7.28
CA ALA A 30 9.90 -1.95 7.44
C ALA A 30 10.21 -2.69 6.13
N GLN A 31 9.18 -3.07 5.36
CA GLN A 31 9.34 -3.75 4.07
C GLN A 31 9.92 -2.81 3.01
N PHE A 32 9.53 -1.53 3.07
CA PHE A 32 10.09 -0.52 2.17
C PHE A 32 11.58 -0.31 2.45
N LYS A 33 11.99 -0.20 3.73
CA LYS A 33 13.40 -0.04 4.11
C LYS A 33 14.28 -1.23 3.71
N GLU A 34 13.72 -2.43 3.76
CA GLU A 34 14.43 -3.64 3.32
C GLU A 34 14.71 -3.60 1.81
N ALA A 35 13.69 -3.32 0.99
CA ALA A 35 13.85 -3.15 -0.44
C ALA A 35 12.70 -2.35 -1.08
N HIS A 36 13.06 -1.41 -1.95
CA HIS A 36 12.11 -0.65 -2.76
C HIS A 36 12.72 -0.18 -4.08
N PRO A 37 11.89 0.08 -5.12
CA PRO A 37 12.37 0.68 -6.36
C PRO A 37 12.91 2.11 -6.12
N PRO A 38 14.00 2.51 -6.82
CA PRO A 38 14.53 3.86 -6.71
C PRO A 38 13.48 4.93 -7.02
N GLY A 39 13.47 6.02 -6.25
CA GLY A 39 12.53 7.12 -6.42
C GLY A 39 11.09 6.82 -5.98
N ALA A 40 10.83 5.65 -5.39
CA ALA A 40 9.55 5.35 -4.77
C ALA A 40 9.35 6.15 -3.47
N ILE A 41 8.10 6.48 -3.17
CA ILE A 41 7.70 7.13 -1.91
C ILE A 41 6.85 6.14 -1.12
N ASN A 42 7.19 5.94 0.15
CA ASN A 42 6.38 5.11 1.04
C ASN A 42 5.35 5.92 1.82
N VAL A 43 4.10 5.47 1.78
CA VAL A 43 3.06 5.84 2.73
C VAL A 43 2.26 4.58 3.07
N GLN A 44 2.55 3.99 4.22
CA GLN A 44 1.93 2.74 4.65
C GLN A 44 0.43 2.91 4.91
N VAL A 45 -0.40 2.09 4.25
CA VAL A 45 -1.86 2.02 4.52
C VAL A 45 -2.12 1.32 5.84
N TYR A 46 -1.33 0.29 6.14
CA TYR A 46 -1.33 -0.39 7.43
C TYR A 46 0.00 -0.13 8.14
N ARG A 47 -0.08 0.23 9.42
CA ARG A 47 1.08 0.49 10.28
C ARG A 47 1.14 -0.54 11.39
N LEU A 48 2.31 -0.73 11.99
CA LEU A 48 2.40 -1.48 13.25
C LEU A 48 1.50 -0.83 14.30
N ILE A 49 0.83 -1.65 15.11
CA ILE A 49 0.11 -1.15 16.29
C ILE A 49 1.12 -0.38 17.12
N LYS A 50 0.94 0.94 17.22
CA LYS A 50 1.89 1.83 17.90
C LYS A 50 1.47 2.10 19.33
N GLU A 51 0.17 2.27 19.52
CA GLU A 51 -0.40 2.67 20.79
C GLU A 51 -0.44 1.51 21.79
N TRP A 52 -0.60 1.89 23.06
CA TRP A 52 -0.63 0.99 24.22
C TRP A 52 -1.92 1.19 25.02
N THR A 53 -3.04 1.41 24.33
CA THR A 53 -4.34 1.42 24.99
C THR A 53 -4.72 0.00 25.43
N ALA A 54 -5.69 -0.14 26.35
CA ALA A 54 -6.18 -1.45 26.77
C ALA A 54 -6.68 -2.31 25.58
N TRP A 55 -7.28 -1.66 24.58
CA TRP A 55 -7.74 -2.31 23.36
C TRP A 55 -6.58 -2.78 22.47
N ASP A 56 -5.52 -1.97 22.34
CA ASP A 56 -4.35 -2.33 21.55
C ASP A 56 -3.56 -3.46 22.20
N ILE A 57 -3.46 -3.46 23.53
CA ILE A 57 -2.86 -4.55 24.30
C ILE A 57 -3.66 -5.84 24.09
N ALA A 58 -4.99 -5.78 24.17
CA ALA A 58 -5.84 -6.94 23.90
C ALA A 58 -5.64 -7.46 22.46
N ARG A 59 -5.58 -6.57 21.46
CA ARG A 59 -5.34 -6.93 20.06
C ARG A 59 -3.96 -7.56 19.85
N ARG A 60 -2.91 -7.00 20.45
CA ARG A 60 -1.55 -7.57 20.42
C ARG A 60 -1.50 -8.95 21.08
N ALA A 61 -2.17 -9.14 22.22
CA ALA A 61 -2.25 -10.43 22.89
C ALA A 61 -2.97 -11.47 22.02
N ALA A 62 -4.09 -11.10 21.39
CA ALA A 62 -4.80 -11.96 20.46
C ALA A 62 -3.94 -12.33 19.24
N PHE A 63 -3.23 -11.38 18.65
CA PHE A 63 -2.31 -11.65 17.55
C PHE A 63 -1.16 -12.56 17.97
N ALA A 64 -0.55 -12.32 19.13
CA ALA A 64 0.51 -13.16 19.67
C ALA A 64 0.04 -14.60 19.93
N PHE A 65 -1.22 -14.79 20.37
CA PHE A 65 -1.83 -16.12 20.53
C PHE A 65 -1.87 -16.90 19.20
N PHE A 66 -2.05 -16.23 18.07
CA PHE A 66 -1.96 -16.81 16.73
C PHE A 66 -0.55 -16.75 16.11
N GLY A 67 0.49 -16.43 16.89
CA GLY A 67 1.88 -16.36 16.41
C GLY A 67 2.22 -15.12 15.57
N ILE A 68 1.35 -14.10 15.55
CA ILE A 68 1.57 -12.86 14.82
C ILE A 68 2.15 -11.81 15.78
N PHE A 69 3.47 -11.62 15.75
CA PHE A 69 4.15 -10.68 16.65
C PHE A 69 4.26 -9.25 16.09
N ALA A 70 4.08 -9.09 14.78
CA ALA A 70 4.11 -7.81 14.07
C ALA A 70 2.71 -7.43 13.56
N GLY A 71 1.74 -7.41 14.47
CA GLY A 71 0.36 -7.03 14.15
C GLY A 71 0.27 -5.60 13.59
N THR A 72 -0.53 -5.44 12.54
CA THR A 72 -0.76 -4.14 11.91
C THR A 72 -2.19 -3.64 12.14
N GLU A 73 -2.37 -2.34 12.05
CA GLU A 73 -3.64 -1.63 12.10
C GLU A 73 -3.73 -0.65 10.93
N GLU A 74 -4.94 -0.24 10.55
CA GLU A 74 -5.13 0.82 9.56
C GLU A 74 -4.47 2.11 10.02
N ASN A 75 -3.83 2.82 9.09
CA ASN A 75 -3.18 4.08 9.37
C ASN A 75 -4.15 5.24 9.14
N PRO A 76 -4.71 5.87 10.20
CA PRO A 76 -5.66 6.97 10.03
C PRO A 76 -5.04 8.20 9.35
N GLU A 77 -3.72 8.35 9.44
CA GLU A 77 -2.98 9.46 8.82
C GLU A 77 -2.62 9.18 7.35
N PHE A 78 -3.08 8.07 6.75
CA PHE A 78 -2.68 7.67 5.39
C PHE A 78 -2.89 8.79 4.37
N ILE A 79 -4.11 9.31 4.23
CA ILE A 79 -4.45 10.34 3.24
C ILE A 79 -3.64 11.62 3.48
N LYS A 80 -3.56 12.08 4.73
CA LYS A 80 -2.79 13.27 5.09
C LYS A 80 -1.31 13.14 4.75
N ASN A 81 -0.73 11.95 4.97
CA ASN A 81 0.66 11.68 4.62
C ASN A 81 0.90 11.60 3.10
N VAL A 82 -0.09 11.10 2.34
CA VAL A 82 -0.06 11.16 0.87
C VAL A 82 -0.06 12.61 0.41
N GLU A 83 -1.01 13.42 0.90
CA GLU A 83 -1.14 14.83 0.52
C GLU A 83 0.08 15.68 0.92
N ALA A 84 0.76 15.33 2.02
CA ALA A 84 1.97 16.01 2.44
C ALA A 84 3.21 15.68 1.59
N LYS A 85 3.22 14.54 0.89
CA LYS A 85 4.38 14.05 0.12
C LYS A 85 4.19 14.16 -1.39
N LEU A 86 2.95 14.31 -1.87
CA LEU A 86 2.61 14.27 -3.28
C LEU A 86 1.73 15.45 -3.66
N ASP A 87 2.07 16.11 -4.76
CA ASP A 87 1.23 17.14 -5.35
C ASP A 87 -0.12 16.56 -5.78
N LYS A 88 -1.19 17.36 -5.67
CA LYS A 88 -2.54 16.95 -6.11
C LYS A 88 -2.64 16.65 -7.61
N SER A 89 -1.68 17.14 -8.41
CA SER A 89 -1.56 16.86 -9.84
C SER A 89 -0.56 15.75 -10.17
N ALA A 90 0.07 15.12 -9.17
CA ALA A 90 1.04 14.06 -9.39
C ALA A 90 0.38 12.85 -10.04
N LYS A 91 1.07 12.27 -11.03
CA LYS A 91 0.68 11.00 -11.62
C LYS A 91 1.25 9.89 -10.76
N ILE A 92 0.39 9.06 -10.17
CA ILE A 92 0.80 8.05 -9.20
C ILE A 92 0.57 6.63 -9.71
N ILE A 93 1.48 5.73 -9.35
CA ILE A 93 1.32 4.28 -9.47
C ILE A 93 1.35 3.72 -8.05
N VAL A 94 0.28 3.08 -7.61
CA VAL A 94 0.20 2.49 -6.26
C VAL A 94 0.74 1.07 -6.30
N ALA A 95 1.67 0.75 -5.40
CA ALA A 95 2.29 -0.57 -5.28
C ALA A 95 2.02 -1.18 -3.89
N CYS A 96 1.56 -2.43 -3.87
CA CYS A 96 1.32 -3.23 -2.67
C CYS A 96 2.05 -4.58 -2.75
N SER A 97 2.04 -5.35 -1.66
CA SER A 97 2.69 -6.67 -1.59
C SER A 97 1.89 -7.79 -2.26
N SER A 98 0.55 -7.77 -2.16
CA SER A 98 -0.28 -8.84 -2.73
C SER A 98 -0.41 -8.74 -4.24
N GLY A 99 -0.54 -7.53 -4.80
CA GLY A 99 -0.94 -7.33 -6.18
C GLY A 99 -2.38 -7.80 -6.45
N GLY A 100 -2.68 -8.07 -7.72
CA GLY A 100 -4.02 -8.39 -8.19
C GLY A 100 -4.35 -7.63 -9.48
N THR A 101 -5.64 -7.61 -9.82
CA THR A 101 -6.14 -6.92 -11.00
C THR A 101 -7.34 -6.06 -10.66
N LEU A 102 -7.38 -4.85 -11.21
CA LEU A 102 -8.56 -3.98 -11.21
C LEU A 102 -9.44 -4.26 -12.44
N ARG A 103 -9.05 -5.20 -13.32
CA ARG A 103 -9.87 -5.58 -14.47
C ARG A 103 -11.12 -6.32 -13.97
N PRO A 104 -12.33 -5.81 -14.27
CA PRO A 104 -13.55 -6.47 -13.85
C PRO A 104 -13.73 -7.80 -14.59
N SER A 105 -14.36 -8.76 -13.92
CA SER A 105 -14.88 -9.98 -14.53
C SER A 105 -16.36 -10.16 -14.16
N GLN A 106 -17.06 -11.10 -14.80
CA GLN A 106 -18.49 -11.35 -14.53
C GLN A 106 -18.80 -11.52 -13.04
N ASN A 107 -17.92 -12.18 -12.29
CA ASN A 107 -18.13 -12.47 -10.87
C ASN A 107 -17.45 -11.45 -9.94
N LEU A 108 -16.55 -10.61 -10.46
CA LEU A 108 -15.74 -9.68 -9.68
C LEU A 108 -15.72 -8.30 -10.36
N PRO A 109 -16.77 -7.48 -10.19
CA PRO A 109 -16.92 -6.20 -10.88
C PRO A 109 -15.91 -5.14 -10.43
N GLN A 110 -15.26 -5.31 -9.27
CA GLN A 110 -14.19 -4.42 -8.79
C GLN A 110 -12.78 -4.98 -9.02
N GLY A 111 -12.66 -6.11 -9.73
CA GLY A 111 -11.41 -6.83 -9.88
C GLY A 111 -11.14 -7.82 -8.74
N GLN A 112 -9.91 -8.33 -8.67
CA GLN A 112 -9.52 -9.43 -7.81
C GLN A 112 -8.15 -9.17 -7.17
N GLN A 113 -8.05 -9.31 -5.85
CA GLN A 113 -6.76 -9.36 -5.15
C GLN A 113 -6.06 -10.69 -5.46
N SER A 114 -4.73 -10.66 -5.59
CA SER A 114 -3.95 -11.89 -5.69
C SER A 114 -4.15 -12.77 -4.45
N ARG A 115 -4.18 -14.09 -4.63
CA ARG A 115 -4.33 -15.08 -3.55
C ARG A 115 -3.00 -15.70 -3.11
N TYR A 116 -1.89 -15.18 -3.61
CA TYR A 116 -0.53 -15.59 -3.26
C TYR A 116 0.04 -14.75 -2.13
#